data_AF-A0A6I7PCF3-F1
#
_entry.id   AF-A0A6I7PCF3-F1
#
_cell.length_a   1.000
_cell.length_b   1.000
_cell.length_c   1.000
_cell.angle_alpha   90.00
_cell.angle_beta   90.00
_cell.angle_gamma   90.00
#
_symmetry.space_group_name_H-M   'P 1'
#
loop_
_entity.id
_entity.type
_entity.pdbx_description
1 polymer ?
#
loop_
_entity_poly.entity_id
_entity_poly.type
_entity_poly.pdbx_seq_one_letter_code
_entity_poly.pdbx_strand_id
1 'polypeptide(L)'
;MGRCRCADTASAPMPLLLVLLLVALVPAQPWAQPGELLSVMHEKGFLPHMVLEETAVLFEEFGVPEVNYAVDRYWIRFRSSDFDKSEVTARAQLFVPRLDRPAERPVLVFGAGTTGIAERCAPILEVPELNRWGWYLANMLAYAGKGYIVIFPEYIGFGIPDTPQRYFSKVAEAHVMLDAVRAVYNVFEREDIRRRTQARPSQTVFAAGYSQGGHAAHAAADLRPDYAPEIPLSGLIGFGQTNNVATLMREMAYYAPYIIYTYAEMYGYDEINPADYLQQRWLPTLEQDMYRFCVEEFQFYYPRDGKDLYTRQFYQALTENRLAEKFPAMAARLDENMAGLSGHGIPTLVLHGERDIIITTPEQTRFVEQLCERNTIVEYVIMPGARHRDTRPAGFQRSVEWMELITRGEEPPDDCPLP
;
A
#
# COMPACT_ATOMS: atom_id res chain seq x y z
N MET A 1 -17.00 -96.47 13.96
CA MET A 1 -16.60 -95.07 13.72
C MET A 1 -17.84 -94.20 13.92
N GLY A 2 -18.01 -93.65 15.13
CA GLY A 2 -19.21 -92.94 15.56
C GLY A 2 -18.97 -91.44 15.73
N ARG A 3 -19.91 -90.64 15.23
CA ARG A 3 -19.93 -89.17 15.26
C ARG A 3 -20.47 -88.66 16.60
N CYS A 4 -19.90 -87.56 17.11
CA CYS A 4 -20.45 -86.76 18.21
C CYS A 4 -21.46 -85.72 17.69
N ARG A 5 -22.48 -85.43 18.52
CA ARG A 5 -23.39 -84.27 18.42
C ARG A 5 -23.56 -83.62 19.79
N CYS A 6 -23.85 -82.32 19.72
CA CYS A 6 -23.93 -81.28 20.75
C CYS A 6 -25.02 -81.45 21.80
N ALA A 7 -24.90 -80.68 22.90
CA ALA A 7 -26.02 -80.00 23.55
C ALA A 7 -25.55 -78.76 24.35
N ASP A 8 -26.41 -77.75 24.36
CA ASP A 8 -26.28 -76.36 24.82
C ASP A 8 -26.28 -76.13 26.34
N THR A 9 -25.79 -74.96 26.77
CA THR A 9 -26.30 -74.24 27.95
C THR A 9 -26.23 -72.72 27.78
N ALA A 10 -27.26 -72.04 28.30
CA ALA A 10 -27.64 -70.65 28.11
C ALA A 10 -26.91 -69.60 29.00
N SER A 11 -27.21 -68.35 28.69
CA SER A 11 -26.65 -67.03 29.03
C SER A 11 -26.77 -66.50 30.47
N ALA A 12 -25.87 -65.57 30.83
CA ALA A 12 -26.12 -64.44 31.75
C ALA A 12 -25.41 -63.16 31.23
N PRO A 13 -25.96 -61.94 31.43
CA PRO A 13 -25.44 -60.71 30.81
C PRO A 13 -24.39 -59.99 31.69
N MET A 14 -23.38 -59.41 31.06
CA MET A 14 -22.34 -58.57 31.69
C MET A 14 -22.64 -57.09 31.38
N PRO A 15 -22.51 -56.15 32.35
CA PRO A 15 -22.87 -54.75 32.12
C PRO A 15 -21.80 -54.05 31.26
N LEU A 16 -22.24 -53.36 30.22
CA LEU A 16 -21.41 -52.55 29.34
C LEU A 16 -21.05 -51.24 30.07
N LEU A 17 -19.78 -51.07 30.47
CA LEU A 17 -19.28 -49.80 30.98
C LEU A 17 -19.12 -48.84 29.79
N LEU A 18 -20.01 -47.85 29.67
CA LEU A 18 -19.89 -46.78 28.67
C LEU A 18 -18.81 -45.79 29.14
N VAL A 19 -17.62 -45.87 28.56
CA VAL A 19 -16.58 -44.84 28.75
C VAL A 19 -16.94 -43.66 27.84
N LEU A 20 -17.54 -42.62 28.42
CA LEU A 20 -17.72 -41.32 27.76
C LEU A 20 -16.35 -40.64 27.66
N LEU A 21 -15.73 -40.72 26.49
CA LEU A 21 -14.63 -39.83 26.12
C LEU A 21 -15.19 -38.41 25.94
N LEU A 22 -15.02 -37.57 26.96
CA LEU A 22 -15.14 -36.12 26.81
C LEU A 22 -14.00 -35.64 25.92
N VAL A 23 -14.27 -35.49 24.62
CA VAL A 23 -13.43 -34.69 23.74
C VAL A 23 -13.59 -33.24 24.21
N ALA A 24 -12.57 -32.72 24.90
CA ALA A 24 -12.48 -31.29 25.15
C ALA A 24 -12.40 -30.59 23.80
N LEU A 25 -13.50 -29.99 23.36
CA LEU A 25 -13.53 -29.03 22.27
C LEU A 25 -12.65 -27.86 22.71
N VAL A 26 -11.40 -27.84 22.25
CA VAL A 26 -10.58 -26.64 22.28
C VAL A 26 -11.34 -25.62 21.44
N PRO A 27 -11.80 -24.49 21.99
CA PRO A 27 -12.43 -23.47 21.17
C PRO A 27 -11.43 -23.06 20.10
N ALA A 28 -11.83 -23.14 18.84
CA ALA A 28 -11.06 -22.57 17.75
C ALA A 28 -10.73 -21.12 18.15
N GLN A 29 -9.46 -20.75 18.16
CA GLN A 29 -9.08 -19.37 18.40
C GLN A 29 -9.86 -18.50 17.39
N PRO A 30 -10.54 -17.43 17.84
CA PRO A 30 -11.19 -16.53 16.91
C PRO A 30 -10.15 -16.10 15.88
N TRP A 31 -10.49 -16.21 14.60
CA TRP A 31 -9.63 -15.73 13.53
C TRP A 31 -9.26 -14.28 13.85
N ALA A 32 -7.97 -14.02 13.90
CA ALA A 32 -7.48 -12.73 14.31
C ALA A 32 -7.94 -11.67 13.30
N GLN A 33 -8.38 -10.52 13.82
CA GLN A 33 -9.05 -9.53 12.99
C GLN A 33 -8.01 -8.63 12.33
N PRO A 34 -8.06 -8.38 11.01
CA PRO A 34 -7.22 -7.38 10.38
C PRO A 34 -7.33 -6.03 11.11
N GLY A 35 -6.19 -5.36 11.31
CA GLY A 35 -6.06 -4.17 12.15
C GLY A 35 -5.85 -4.42 13.65
N GLU A 36 -5.92 -5.66 14.14
CA GLU A 36 -5.61 -5.99 15.53
C GLU A 36 -4.17 -5.59 15.89
N LEU A 37 -4.01 -4.86 16.99
CA LEU A 37 -2.71 -4.37 17.44
C LEU A 37 -1.90 -5.48 18.11
N LEU A 38 -0.70 -5.72 17.59
CA LEU A 38 0.29 -6.62 18.20
C LEU A 38 1.24 -5.86 19.12
N SER A 39 1.60 -4.63 18.75
CA SER A 39 2.40 -3.75 19.60
C SER A 39 2.21 -2.29 19.19
N VAL A 40 2.24 -1.39 20.16
CA VAL A 40 2.27 0.06 19.95
C VAL A 40 3.29 0.66 20.91
N MET A 41 4.36 1.21 20.36
CA MET A 41 5.51 1.73 21.09
C MET A 41 5.68 3.21 20.77
N HIS A 42 5.56 4.08 21.79
CA HIS A 42 5.96 5.47 21.66
C HIS A 42 7.48 5.54 21.51
N GLU A 43 7.95 6.30 20.53
CA GLU A 43 9.39 6.40 20.25
C GLU A 43 9.91 7.80 20.55
N LYS A 44 9.36 8.83 19.90
CA LYS A 44 9.85 10.21 20.04
C LYS A 44 8.70 11.22 19.92
N GLY A 45 8.81 12.31 20.69
CA GLY A 45 8.00 13.51 20.49
C GLY A 45 8.82 14.61 19.81
N PHE A 46 8.21 15.29 18.85
CA PHE A 46 8.75 16.42 18.09
C PHE A 46 8.01 17.69 18.53
N LEU A 47 8.75 18.69 19.03
CA LEU A 47 8.20 20.03 19.26
C LEU A 47 8.01 20.75 17.92
N PRO A 48 7.16 21.80 17.83
CA PRO A 48 6.87 22.44 16.54
C PRO A 48 8.11 22.91 15.78
N HIS A 49 9.12 23.44 16.48
CA HIS A 49 10.39 23.84 15.84
C HIS A 49 11.20 22.63 15.31
N MET A 50 11.11 21.47 15.96
CA MET A 50 11.77 20.24 15.49
C MET A 50 11.04 19.71 14.25
N VAL A 51 9.71 19.72 14.25
CA VAL A 51 8.92 19.37 13.06
C VAL A 51 9.30 20.30 11.90
N LEU A 52 9.44 21.60 12.14
CA LEU A 52 9.84 22.57 11.10
C LEU A 52 11.23 22.29 10.54
N GLU A 53 12.20 21.95 11.41
CA GLU A 53 13.55 21.58 11.00
C GLU A 53 13.56 20.31 10.14
N GLU A 54 12.86 19.28 10.59
CA GLU A 54 12.73 17.99 9.90
C GLU A 54 11.96 18.10 8.58
N THR A 55 11.00 19.02 8.47
CA THR A 55 10.23 19.20 7.22
C THR A 55 10.98 20.04 6.21
N ALA A 56 11.75 21.05 6.63
CA ALA A 56 12.42 21.98 5.72
C ALA A 56 13.28 21.31 4.64
N VAL A 57 13.89 20.16 4.96
CA VAL A 57 14.73 19.38 4.03
C VAL A 57 13.98 18.79 2.83
N LEU A 58 12.68 18.50 2.96
CA LEU A 58 11.85 18.02 1.85
C LEU A 58 11.37 19.16 0.98
N PHE A 59 11.02 20.29 1.61
CA PHE A 59 10.34 21.38 0.91
C PHE A 59 11.27 22.31 0.17
N GLU A 60 12.56 22.40 0.54
CA GLU A 60 13.59 23.18 -0.15
C GLU A 60 13.05 24.51 -0.74
N GLU A 61 12.84 24.58 -2.06
CA GLU A 61 12.36 25.75 -2.80
C GLU A 61 10.83 25.93 -2.86
N PHE A 62 10.05 24.92 -2.45
CA PHE A 62 8.58 24.89 -2.50
C PHE A 62 7.89 25.55 -1.29
N GLY A 63 8.67 26.08 -0.35
CA GLY A 63 8.17 26.75 0.85
C GLY A 63 7.87 25.75 1.98
N VAL A 64 8.53 25.95 3.11
CA VAL A 64 8.37 25.07 4.28
C VAL A 64 6.96 25.28 4.87
N PRO A 65 6.18 24.21 5.08
CA PRO A 65 4.81 24.35 5.57
C PRO A 65 4.80 24.86 7.01
N GLU A 66 3.80 25.69 7.34
CA GLU A 66 3.58 26.10 8.72
C GLU A 66 3.27 24.88 9.60
N VAL A 67 3.88 24.85 10.78
CA VAL A 67 3.69 23.80 11.77
C VAL A 67 2.89 24.35 12.94
N ASN A 68 1.70 23.78 13.15
CA ASN A 68 0.77 24.21 14.18
C ASN A 68 0.83 23.34 15.45
N TYR A 69 1.27 22.09 15.32
CA TYR A 69 1.22 21.11 16.41
C TYR A 69 2.56 20.43 16.64
N ALA A 70 2.85 20.12 17.90
CA ALA A 70 3.84 19.11 18.24
C ALA A 70 3.34 17.73 17.82
N VAL A 71 4.23 16.78 17.54
CA VAL A 71 3.86 15.45 17.02
C VAL A 71 4.53 14.36 17.85
N ASP A 72 3.80 13.32 18.24
CA ASP A 72 4.38 12.08 18.77
C ASP A 72 4.44 11.02 17.66
N ARG A 73 5.59 10.36 17.52
CA ARG A 73 5.79 9.21 16.63
C ARG A 73 5.73 7.90 17.42
N TYR A 74 5.04 6.92 16.87
CA TYR A 74 4.88 5.58 17.40
C TYR A 74 5.28 4.54 16.35
N TRP A 75 5.90 3.47 16.79
CA TRP A 75 6.05 2.24 16.03
C TRP A 75 4.89 1.30 16.34
N ILE A 76 4.24 0.78 15.29
CA ILE A 76 3.07 -0.10 15.42
C ILE A 76 3.33 -1.39 14.66
N ARG A 77 2.89 -2.50 15.25
CA ARG A 77 2.69 -3.76 14.54
C ARG A 77 1.23 -4.15 14.66
N PHE A 78 0.65 -4.60 13.56
CA PHE A 78 -0.75 -5.01 13.50
C PHE A 78 -0.93 -6.18 12.55
N ARG A 79 -2.02 -6.93 12.71
CA ARG A 79 -2.38 -8.02 11.81
C ARG A 79 -2.99 -7.47 10.52
N SER A 80 -2.65 -8.06 9.39
CA SER A 80 -3.24 -7.77 8.07
C SER A 80 -3.31 -9.07 7.26
N SER A 81 -3.73 -8.97 6.00
CA SER A 81 -3.89 -10.11 5.10
C SER A 81 -3.06 -9.91 3.83
N ASP A 82 -2.32 -10.93 3.41
CA ASP A 82 -1.60 -10.92 2.13
C ASP A 82 -2.58 -11.06 0.94
N PHE A 83 -2.06 -11.03 -0.28
CA PHE A 83 -2.85 -11.13 -1.52
C PHE A 83 -3.67 -12.43 -1.62
N ASP A 84 -3.19 -13.51 -1.02
CA ASP A 84 -3.83 -14.84 -0.96
C ASP A 84 -4.71 -15.01 0.28
N LYS A 85 -4.92 -13.94 1.05
CA LYS A 85 -5.66 -13.89 2.32
C LYS A 85 -4.97 -14.59 3.49
N SER A 86 -3.73 -15.04 3.33
CA SER A 86 -2.94 -15.51 4.46
C SER A 86 -2.69 -14.38 5.47
N GLU A 87 -2.67 -14.71 6.75
CA GLU A 87 -2.42 -13.74 7.80
C GLU A 87 -0.95 -13.31 7.82
N VAL A 88 -0.73 -12.00 7.91
CA VAL A 88 0.60 -11.40 7.99
C VAL A 88 0.67 -10.34 9.08
N THR A 89 1.87 -10.08 9.60
CA THR A 89 2.12 -8.93 10.47
C THR A 89 2.65 -7.77 9.63
N ALA A 90 1.93 -6.66 9.62
CA ALA A 90 2.41 -5.41 9.04
C ALA A 90 3.04 -4.51 10.13
N ARG A 91 3.97 -3.64 9.73
CA ARG A 91 4.53 -2.59 10.58
C ARG A 91 4.14 -1.22 10.02
N ALA A 92 4.03 -0.24 10.89
CA ALA A 92 3.79 1.14 10.51
C ALA A 92 4.46 2.12 11.47
N GLN A 93 4.70 3.34 10.98
CA GLN A 93 4.92 4.50 11.81
C GLN A 93 3.62 5.32 11.90
N LEU A 94 3.20 5.66 13.11
CA LEU A 94 2.05 6.53 13.38
C LEU A 94 2.52 7.85 13.96
N PHE A 95 2.01 8.94 13.39
CA PHE A 95 2.31 10.31 13.77
C PHE A 95 1.04 10.97 14.29
N VAL A 96 1.04 11.35 15.57
CA VAL A 96 -0.14 11.89 16.25
C VAL A 96 0.12 13.33 16.70
N PRO A 97 -0.69 14.30 16.29
CA PRO A 97 -0.57 15.67 16.77
C PRO A 97 -0.93 15.75 18.25
N ARG A 98 -0.20 16.55 19.01
CA ARG A 98 -0.52 16.88 20.40
C ARG A 98 -1.35 18.15 20.44
N LEU A 99 -2.52 18.06 21.07
CA LEU A 99 -3.50 19.13 21.16
C LEU A 99 -3.58 19.65 22.60
N ASP A 100 -3.92 20.93 22.76
CA ASP A 100 -4.09 21.54 24.09
C ASP A 100 -5.39 21.08 24.78
N ARG A 101 -6.35 20.58 24.01
CA ARG A 101 -7.66 20.10 24.47
C ARG A 101 -8.12 18.92 23.62
N PRO A 102 -8.98 18.03 24.17
CA PRO A 102 -9.58 16.93 23.41
C PRO A 102 -10.23 17.42 22.11
N ALA A 103 -9.82 16.86 20.97
CA ALA A 103 -10.49 17.08 19.69
C ALA A 103 -10.32 15.90 18.72
N GLU A 104 -11.27 15.76 17.81
CA GLU A 104 -11.16 14.83 16.69
C GLU A 104 -10.32 15.42 15.56
N ARG A 105 -9.57 14.57 14.86
CA ARG A 105 -8.68 14.92 13.74
C ARG A 105 -8.84 13.94 12.60
N PRO A 106 -8.82 14.39 11.33
CA PRO A 106 -8.83 13.50 10.19
C PRO A 106 -7.62 12.54 10.20
N VAL A 107 -7.83 11.36 9.65
CA VAL A 107 -6.80 10.34 9.50
C VAL A 107 -6.27 10.38 8.07
N LEU A 108 -4.95 10.31 7.90
CA LEU A 108 -4.28 10.15 6.63
C LEU A 108 -3.49 8.85 6.63
N VAL A 109 -3.86 7.88 5.79
CA VAL A 109 -2.98 6.74 5.47
C VAL A 109 -2.17 7.08 4.23
N PHE A 110 -0.84 6.94 4.31
CA PHE A 110 0.06 7.33 3.23
C PHE A 110 0.86 6.13 2.70
N GLY A 111 0.75 5.86 1.40
CA GLY A 111 1.52 4.84 0.70
C GLY A 111 2.86 5.38 0.18
N ALA A 112 3.93 4.64 0.42
CA ALA A 112 5.25 4.93 -0.12
C ALA A 112 5.30 4.76 -1.65
N GLY A 113 6.16 5.51 -2.31
CA GLY A 113 6.65 5.15 -3.64
C GLY A 113 7.64 4.00 -3.60
N THR A 114 8.04 3.54 -4.78
CA THR A 114 8.98 2.43 -4.91
C THR A 114 10.30 2.72 -4.23
N THR A 115 10.69 1.85 -3.31
CA THR A 115 12.01 1.86 -2.67
C THR A 115 12.84 0.62 -3.00
N GLY A 116 12.20 -0.44 -3.50
CA GLY A 116 12.75 -1.79 -3.69
C GLY A 116 11.80 -2.81 -3.07
N ILE A 117 12.11 -4.10 -3.16
CA ILE A 117 11.21 -5.16 -2.64
C ILE A 117 11.81 -5.99 -1.50
N ALA A 118 13.08 -5.78 -1.18
CA ALA A 118 13.77 -6.47 -0.09
C ALA A 118 13.63 -5.72 1.23
N GLU A 119 13.71 -6.41 2.38
CA GLU A 119 13.61 -5.77 3.72
C GLU A 119 14.53 -4.55 3.90
N ARG A 120 15.77 -4.61 3.39
CA ARG A 120 16.70 -3.47 3.46
C ARG A 120 16.24 -2.24 2.71
N CYS A 121 15.27 -2.38 1.81
CA CYS A 121 14.65 -1.30 1.05
C CYS A 121 13.35 -0.81 1.70
N ALA A 122 12.96 -1.30 2.87
CA ALA A 122 11.66 -0.96 3.44
C ALA A 122 11.59 0.54 3.82
N PRO A 123 10.56 1.27 3.38
CA PRO A 123 10.55 2.74 3.42
C PRO A 123 10.57 3.33 4.84
N ILE A 124 10.09 2.60 5.84
CA ILE A 124 10.15 3.02 7.26
C ILE A 124 11.58 3.01 7.83
N LEU A 125 12.53 2.34 7.15
CA LEU A 125 13.95 2.26 7.49
C LEU A 125 14.78 3.31 6.74
N GLU A 126 14.13 4.21 6.01
CA GLU A 126 14.81 5.30 5.30
C GLU A 126 15.68 6.12 6.27
N VAL A 127 16.94 6.28 5.90
CA VAL A 127 17.90 7.20 6.53
C VAL A 127 18.39 8.12 5.41
N PRO A 128 17.81 9.32 5.23
CA PRO A 128 18.03 10.14 4.04
C PRO A 128 19.49 10.52 3.73
N GLU A 129 20.37 10.47 4.73
CA GLU A 129 21.82 10.68 4.57
C GLU A 129 22.52 9.49 3.90
N LEU A 130 21.94 8.29 4.00
CA LEU A 130 22.46 7.04 3.44
C LEU A 130 21.67 6.62 2.20
N ASN A 131 20.35 6.51 2.35
CA ASN A 131 19.42 6.05 1.33
C ASN A 131 18.26 7.04 1.28
N ARG A 132 18.24 7.90 0.25
CA ARG A 132 17.19 8.91 0.06
C ARG A 132 16.17 8.42 -0.95
N TRP A 133 15.04 7.92 -0.45
CA TRP A 133 13.96 7.36 -1.29
C TRP A 133 12.76 8.30 -1.42
N GLY A 134 12.50 9.09 -0.38
CA GLY A 134 11.33 9.94 -0.35
C GLY A 134 11.29 10.97 0.76
N TRP A 135 12.21 11.02 1.73
CA TRP A 135 12.02 11.88 2.91
C TRP A 135 10.67 11.62 3.61
N TYR A 136 10.31 10.35 3.78
CA TYR A 136 9.00 9.98 4.30
C TYR A 136 8.78 10.51 5.71
N LEU A 137 9.81 10.54 6.56
CA LEU A 137 9.72 11.17 7.88
C LEU A 137 9.28 12.63 7.78
N ALA A 138 9.98 13.42 6.95
CA ALA A 138 9.65 14.84 6.73
C ALA A 138 8.23 15.00 6.19
N ASN A 139 7.82 14.19 5.22
CA ASN A 139 6.48 14.24 4.65
C ASN A 139 5.39 13.94 5.70
N MET A 140 5.56 12.88 6.50
CA MET A 140 4.58 12.50 7.52
C MET A 140 4.49 13.54 8.63
N LEU A 141 5.63 14.10 9.04
CA LEU A 141 5.70 15.20 10.01
C LEU A 141 5.03 16.48 9.48
N ALA A 142 5.11 16.76 8.18
CA ALA A 142 4.45 17.92 7.59
C ALA A 142 2.92 17.84 7.73
N TYR A 143 2.31 16.70 7.38
CA TYR A 143 0.87 16.48 7.58
C TYR A 143 0.49 16.42 9.06
N ALA A 144 1.24 15.70 9.89
CA ALA A 144 0.95 15.63 11.32
C ALA A 144 1.09 17.00 12.02
N GLY A 145 2.05 17.81 11.60
CA GLY A 145 2.25 19.19 12.05
C GLY A 145 1.11 20.13 11.68
N LYS A 146 0.34 19.81 10.63
CA LYS A 146 -0.93 20.49 10.28
C LYS A 146 -2.14 19.98 11.07
N GLY A 147 -1.98 18.91 11.85
CA GLY A 147 -3.01 18.40 12.76
C GLY A 147 -3.70 17.11 12.30
N TYR A 148 -3.19 16.43 11.27
CA TYR A 148 -3.70 15.14 10.83
C TYR A 148 -3.12 14.00 11.68
N ILE A 149 -3.89 12.94 11.92
CA ILE A 149 -3.34 11.67 12.44
C ILE A 149 -2.83 10.91 11.22
N VAL A 150 -1.52 10.71 11.12
CA VAL A 150 -0.91 10.15 9.90
C VAL A 150 -0.35 8.76 10.19
N ILE A 151 -0.77 7.76 9.42
CA ILE A 151 -0.20 6.41 9.48
C ILE A 151 0.53 6.07 8.17
N PHE A 152 1.76 5.60 8.32
CA PHE A 152 2.64 5.21 7.24
C PHE A 152 2.97 3.72 7.36
N PRO A 153 2.15 2.84 6.75
CA PRO A 153 2.38 1.41 6.76
C PRO A 153 3.47 1.01 5.78
N GLU A 154 4.17 -0.08 6.10
CA GLU A 154 4.91 -0.83 5.11
C GLU A 154 3.98 -1.66 4.24
N TYR A 155 4.38 -1.89 3.00
CA TYR A 155 3.73 -2.87 2.15
C TYR A 155 4.03 -4.30 2.60
N ILE A 156 3.07 -5.20 2.38
CA ILE A 156 3.19 -6.62 2.73
C ILE A 156 4.40 -7.23 2.03
N GLY A 157 5.18 -8.02 2.78
CA GLY A 157 6.45 -8.63 2.37
C GLY A 157 7.63 -8.06 3.14
N PHE A 158 7.64 -6.75 3.43
CA PHE A 158 8.60 -6.20 4.38
C PHE A 158 8.38 -6.75 5.80
N GLY A 159 9.47 -6.95 6.53
CA GLY A 159 9.50 -7.53 7.87
C GLY A 159 9.29 -9.04 7.90
N ILE A 160 9.10 -9.68 6.74
CA ILE A 160 8.91 -11.12 6.59
C ILE A 160 10.19 -11.70 5.95
N PRO A 161 10.92 -12.59 6.64
CA PRO A 161 12.14 -13.19 6.09
C PRO A 161 11.90 -13.83 4.72
N ASP A 162 12.83 -13.61 3.80
CA ASP A 162 12.87 -14.20 2.46
C ASP A 162 11.58 -14.02 1.63
N THR A 163 10.77 -13.00 1.97
CA THR A 163 9.55 -12.64 1.24
C THR A 163 9.73 -11.26 0.64
N PRO A 164 9.67 -11.09 -0.68
CA PRO A 164 9.70 -9.77 -1.27
C PRO A 164 8.39 -9.03 -0.99
N GLN A 165 8.46 -7.70 -0.99
CA GLN A 165 7.28 -6.87 -1.06
C GLN A 165 6.36 -7.32 -2.21
N ARG A 166 5.05 -7.39 -1.96
CA ARG A 166 4.02 -7.59 -3.00
C ARG A 166 3.85 -6.33 -3.86
N TYR A 167 4.92 -5.98 -4.58
CA TYR A 167 5.04 -4.82 -5.43
C TYR A 167 3.99 -4.78 -6.54
N PHE A 168 3.18 -3.70 -6.56
CA PHE A 168 2.03 -3.55 -7.45
C PHE A 168 1.04 -4.72 -7.36
N SER A 169 0.84 -5.26 -6.15
CA SER A 169 -0.30 -6.11 -5.85
C SER A 169 -1.45 -5.25 -5.37
N LYS A 170 -2.51 -5.12 -6.18
CA LYS A 170 -3.71 -4.37 -5.78
C LYS A 170 -4.27 -4.90 -4.46
N VAL A 171 -4.37 -6.22 -4.32
CA VAL A 171 -4.97 -6.84 -3.13
C VAL A 171 -4.13 -6.58 -1.88
N ALA A 172 -2.82 -6.88 -1.92
CA ALA A 172 -1.97 -6.72 -0.74
C ALA A 172 -1.80 -5.25 -0.33
N GLU A 173 -1.68 -4.33 -1.30
CA GLU A 173 -1.58 -2.90 -1.01
C GLU A 173 -2.89 -2.34 -0.45
N ALA A 174 -4.03 -2.74 -0.99
CA ALA A 174 -5.34 -2.33 -0.45
C ALA A 174 -5.54 -2.82 0.99
N HIS A 175 -5.25 -4.10 1.26
CA HIS A 175 -5.42 -4.69 2.58
C HIS A 175 -4.60 -3.92 3.62
N VAL A 176 -3.31 -3.72 3.38
CA VAL A 176 -2.45 -3.07 4.38
C VAL A 176 -2.79 -1.59 4.59
N MET A 177 -3.22 -0.89 3.54
CA MET A 177 -3.67 0.51 3.66
C MET A 177 -4.96 0.61 4.49
N LEU A 178 -5.94 -0.26 4.25
CA LEU A 178 -7.21 -0.28 5.00
C LEU A 178 -7.02 -0.77 6.45
N ASP A 179 -6.21 -1.81 6.63
CA ASP A 179 -5.91 -2.38 7.96
C ASP A 179 -5.06 -1.44 8.80
N ALA A 180 -4.19 -0.63 8.19
CA ALA A 180 -3.51 0.45 8.89
C ALA A 180 -4.52 1.46 9.46
N VAL A 181 -5.56 1.83 8.70
CA VAL A 181 -6.62 2.70 9.22
C VAL A 181 -7.37 2.03 10.38
N ARG A 182 -7.72 0.74 10.28
CA ARG A 182 -8.28 -0.02 11.42
C ARG A 182 -7.36 0.03 12.65
N ALA A 183 -6.07 -0.18 12.44
CA ALA A 183 -5.07 -0.12 13.50
C ALA A 183 -5.02 1.27 14.16
N VAL A 184 -5.17 2.37 13.39
CA VAL A 184 -5.30 3.72 13.97
C VAL A 184 -6.47 3.76 14.95
N TYR A 185 -7.68 3.36 14.56
CA TYR A 185 -8.82 3.38 15.48
C TYR A 185 -8.58 2.54 16.74
N ASN A 186 -7.99 1.35 16.59
CA ASN A 186 -7.64 0.48 17.71
C ASN A 186 -6.59 1.10 18.65
N VAL A 187 -5.62 1.86 18.12
CA VAL A 187 -4.64 2.61 18.93
C VAL A 187 -5.34 3.59 19.87
N PHE A 188 -6.37 4.28 19.38
CA PHE A 188 -7.05 5.32 20.14
C PHE A 188 -8.09 4.79 21.13
N GLU A 189 -8.36 3.48 21.18
CA GLU A 189 -9.06 2.87 22.31
C GLU A 189 -8.25 3.02 23.61
N ARG A 190 -6.91 2.98 23.49
CA ARG A 190 -5.97 3.12 24.60
C ARG A 190 -6.05 4.51 25.25
N GLU A 191 -6.29 4.52 26.56
CA GLU A 191 -6.48 5.75 27.32
C GLU A 191 -5.17 6.55 27.52
N ASP A 192 -4.02 5.86 27.64
CA ASP A 192 -2.72 6.51 27.78
C ASP A 192 -2.36 7.36 26.56
N ILE A 193 -2.66 6.87 25.35
CA ILE A 193 -2.41 7.62 24.11
C ILE A 193 -3.37 8.81 24.01
N ARG A 194 -4.68 8.62 24.24
CA ARG A 194 -5.66 9.71 24.24
C ARG A 194 -5.32 10.81 25.26
N ARG A 195 -4.87 10.44 26.47
CA ARG A 195 -4.46 11.42 27.49
C ARG A 195 -3.19 12.16 27.09
N ARG A 196 -2.23 11.48 26.47
CA ARG A 196 -0.96 12.08 26.07
C ARG A 196 -1.13 13.08 24.93
N THR A 197 -1.94 12.74 23.93
CA THR A 197 -2.04 13.53 22.70
C THR A 197 -3.25 14.44 22.67
N GLN A 198 -4.29 14.14 23.44
CA GLN A 198 -5.61 14.80 23.38
C GLN A 198 -6.29 14.68 22.00
N ALA A 199 -5.74 13.90 21.07
CA ALA A 199 -6.32 13.66 19.76
C ALA A 199 -7.22 12.41 19.77
N ARG A 200 -8.17 12.38 18.84
CA ARG A 200 -8.98 11.20 18.48
C ARG A 200 -9.16 11.18 16.96
N PRO A 201 -9.21 10.01 16.31
CA PRO A 201 -9.52 9.93 14.88
C PRO A 201 -10.99 10.32 14.65
N SER A 202 -11.23 11.23 13.70
CA SER A 202 -12.57 11.54 13.21
C SER A 202 -13.03 10.49 12.20
N GLN A 203 -14.28 10.57 11.75
CA GLN A 203 -14.80 9.75 10.64
C GLN A 203 -14.41 10.28 9.24
N THR A 204 -13.35 11.08 9.14
CA THR A 204 -12.81 11.59 7.87
C THR A 204 -11.45 10.97 7.63
N VAL A 205 -11.37 10.06 6.65
CA VAL A 205 -10.14 9.34 6.32
C VAL A 205 -9.72 9.65 4.89
N PHE A 206 -8.46 10.03 4.71
CA PHE A 206 -7.83 10.20 3.40
C PHE A 206 -6.83 9.08 3.16
N ALA A 207 -6.80 8.56 1.93
CA ALA A 207 -5.72 7.70 1.46
C ALA A 207 -4.88 8.47 0.44
N ALA A 208 -3.59 8.59 0.69
CA ALA A 208 -2.68 9.29 -0.20
C ALA A 208 -1.49 8.40 -0.55
N GLY A 209 -0.79 8.72 -1.64
CA GLY A 209 0.50 8.12 -1.85
C GLY A 209 1.28 8.69 -3.01
N TYR A 210 2.56 8.34 -3.04
CA TYR A 210 3.55 8.85 -3.98
C TYR A 210 3.98 7.79 -4.96
N SER A 211 3.99 8.07 -6.26
CA SER A 211 4.42 7.11 -7.28
C SER A 211 3.64 5.79 -7.16
N GLN A 212 4.28 4.67 -6.81
CA GLN A 212 3.59 3.41 -6.42
C GLN A 212 2.51 3.64 -5.35
N GLY A 213 2.70 4.52 -4.38
CA GLY A 213 1.72 4.72 -3.31
C GLY A 213 0.38 5.29 -3.77
N GLY A 214 0.30 5.93 -4.93
CA GLY A 214 -0.99 6.29 -5.51
C GLY A 214 -1.74 5.06 -6.04
N HIS A 215 -1.03 4.05 -6.55
CA HIS A 215 -1.61 2.73 -6.81
C HIS A 215 -2.23 2.15 -5.52
N ALA A 216 -1.47 2.16 -4.41
CA ALA A 216 -1.94 1.64 -3.12
C ALA A 216 -3.17 2.40 -2.58
N ALA A 217 -3.18 3.73 -2.69
CA ALA A 217 -4.31 4.55 -2.27
C ALA A 217 -5.59 4.24 -3.08
N HIS A 218 -5.46 4.11 -4.40
CA HIS A 218 -6.56 3.73 -5.28
C HIS A 218 -6.98 2.26 -5.10
N ALA A 219 -6.04 1.37 -4.82
CA ALA A 219 -6.32 -0.03 -4.51
C ALA A 219 -7.16 -0.16 -3.24
N ALA A 220 -6.83 0.61 -2.20
CA ALA A 220 -7.63 0.71 -0.98
C ALA A 220 -9.07 1.13 -1.27
N ALA A 221 -9.26 2.11 -2.16
CA ALA A 221 -10.60 2.54 -2.59
C ALA A 221 -11.35 1.45 -3.35
N ASP A 222 -10.68 0.76 -4.28
CA ASP A 222 -11.27 -0.31 -5.07
C ASP A 222 -11.78 -1.49 -4.21
N LEU A 223 -11.00 -1.88 -3.19
CA LEU A 223 -11.33 -3.04 -2.36
C LEU A 223 -12.13 -2.68 -1.10
N ARG A 224 -12.23 -1.39 -0.74
CA ARG A 224 -12.95 -0.95 0.46
C ARG A 224 -14.36 -1.56 0.57
N PRO A 225 -15.23 -1.54 -0.47
CA PRO A 225 -16.61 -2.01 -0.32
C PRO A 225 -16.73 -3.46 0.14
N ASP A 226 -15.79 -4.32 -0.27
CA ASP A 226 -15.83 -5.76 0.00
C ASP A 226 -14.93 -6.17 1.18
N TYR A 227 -13.81 -5.48 1.41
CA TYR A 227 -12.82 -5.86 2.43
C TYR A 227 -12.94 -5.07 3.74
N ALA A 228 -13.24 -3.77 3.65
CA ALA A 228 -13.32 -2.87 4.80
C ALA A 228 -14.40 -1.78 4.64
N PRO A 229 -15.67 -2.17 4.49
CA PRO A 229 -16.77 -1.24 4.19
C PRO A 229 -16.97 -0.18 5.27
N GLU A 230 -16.55 -0.49 6.51
CA GLU A 230 -16.63 0.39 7.68
C GLU A 230 -15.64 1.55 7.65
N ILE A 231 -14.60 1.52 6.80
CA ILE A 231 -13.62 2.60 6.72
C ILE A 231 -14.21 3.79 5.95
N PRO A 232 -14.34 4.98 6.57
CA PRO A 232 -14.98 6.13 5.96
C PRO A 232 -13.99 6.92 5.08
N LEU A 233 -13.51 6.29 4.00
CA LEU A 233 -12.66 6.96 3.01
C LEU A 233 -13.41 8.12 2.37
N SER A 234 -12.90 9.33 2.62
CA SER A 234 -13.49 10.62 2.23
C SER A 234 -12.79 11.24 1.01
N GLY A 235 -11.55 10.82 0.71
CA GLY A 235 -10.81 11.33 -0.43
C GLY A 235 -9.50 10.57 -0.71
N LEU A 236 -9.07 10.61 -1.97
CA LEU A 236 -7.82 10.03 -2.45
C LEU A 236 -6.86 11.12 -2.93
N ILE A 237 -5.56 10.97 -2.68
CA ILE A 237 -4.54 11.93 -3.13
C ILE A 237 -3.36 11.22 -3.77
N GLY A 238 -3.14 11.52 -5.04
CA GLY A 238 -2.05 10.97 -5.84
C GLY A 238 -0.92 11.96 -6.07
N PHE A 239 0.32 11.60 -5.75
CA PHE A 239 1.50 12.41 -6.07
C PHE A 239 2.36 11.72 -7.12
N GLY A 240 2.34 12.20 -8.37
CA GLY A 240 3.09 11.59 -9.48
C GLY A 240 2.81 10.08 -9.60
N GLN A 241 1.56 9.68 -9.38
CA GLN A 241 1.19 8.28 -9.17
C GLN A 241 1.23 7.45 -10.45
N THR A 242 1.22 6.13 -10.32
CA THR A 242 0.99 5.21 -11.44
C THR A 242 -0.05 4.17 -11.07
N ASN A 243 -1.03 3.98 -11.96
CA ASN A 243 -2.18 3.11 -11.71
C ASN A 243 -2.32 2.01 -12.78
N ASN A 244 -1.53 2.10 -13.85
CA ASN A 244 -1.45 1.12 -14.93
C ASN A 244 -0.03 0.54 -14.99
N VAL A 245 0.12 -0.66 -14.45
CA VAL A 245 1.41 -1.36 -14.33
C VAL A 245 2.00 -1.71 -15.70
N ALA A 246 1.15 -2.04 -16.68
CA ALA A 246 1.59 -2.34 -18.05
C ALA A 246 2.22 -1.10 -18.72
N THR A 247 1.60 0.07 -18.56
CA THR A 247 2.17 1.35 -19.01
C THR A 247 3.52 1.61 -18.34
N LEU A 248 3.63 1.41 -17.02
CA LEU A 248 4.90 1.59 -16.30
C LEU A 248 6.01 0.71 -16.89
N MET A 249 5.73 -0.58 -17.12
CA MET A 249 6.69 -1.50 -17.74
C MET A 249 7.08 -1.06 -19.16
N ARG A 250 6.16 -0.42 -19.89
CA ARG A 250 6.41 0.05 -21.26
C ARG A 250 7.29 1.30 -21.29
N GLU A 251 7.05 2.26 -20.41
CA GLU A 251 7.70 3.58 -20.43
C GLU A 251 8.98 3.62 -19.58
N MET A 252 9.01 2.84 -18.51
CA MET A 252 10.12 2.75 -17.55
C MET A 252 10.49 1.29 -17.32
N ALA A 253 11.14 0.69 -18.32
CA ALA A 253 11.40 -0.75 -18.34
C ALA A 253 12.19 -1.25 -17.12
N TYR A 254 13.02 -0.42 -16.50
CA TYR A 254 13.83 -0.81 -15.35
C TYR A 254 13.01 -1.21 -14.10
N TYR A 255 11.71 -0.90 -14.01
CA TYR A 255 10.83 -1.42 -12.93
C TYR A 255 10.32 -2.84 -13.20
N ALA A 256 10.32 -3.28 -14.46
CA ALA A 256 9.69 -4.53 -14.84
C ALA A 256 10.31 -5.79 -14.25
N PRO A 257 11.64 -5.91 -14.01
CA PRO A 257 12.19 -7.09 -13.36
C PRO A 257 11.59 -7.33 -11.97
N TYR A 258 11.33 -6.26 -11.22
CA TYR A 258 10.68 -6.31 -9.90
C TYR A 258 9.22 -6.73 -9.99
N ILE A 259 8.47 -6.19 -10.97
CA ILE A 259 7.06 -6.57 -11.21
C ILE A 259 6.98 -8.04 -11.61
N ILE A 260 7.77 -8.45 -12.61
CA ILE A 260 7.79 -9.81 -13.15
C ILE A 260 8.20 -10.82 -12.07
N TYR A 261 9.26 -10.54 -11.31
CA TYR A 261 9.71 -11.41 -10.23
C TYR A 261 8.64 -11.53 -9.14
N THR A 262 8.09 -10.41 -8.68
CA THR A 262 7.05 -10.44 -7.64
C THR A 262 5.79 -11.17 -8.12
N TYR A 263 5.40 -10.99 -9.38
CA TYR A 263 4.25 -11.70 -9.95
C TYR A 263 4.52 -13.19 -10.10
N ALA A 264 5.75 -13.61 -10.42
CA ALA A 264 6.15 -15.01 -10.40
C ALA A 264 6.07 -15.61 -8.99
N GLU A 265 6.53 -14.88 -7.97
CA GLU A 265 6.43 -15.28 -6.56
C GLU A 265 4.99 -15.38 -6.05
N MET A 266 4.11 -14.49 -6.51
CA MET A 266 2.70 -14.46 -6.10
C MET A 266 1.82 -15.47 -6.83
N TYR A 267 1.96 -15.55 -8.16
CA TYR A 267 1.05 -16.31 -9.03
C TYR A 267 1.64 -17.65 -9.48
N GLY A 268 2.94 -17.87 -9.22
CA GLY A 268 3.66 -19.07 -9.57
C GLY A 268 4.44 -18.95 -10.89
N TYR A 269 5.62 -19.56 -10.92
CA TYR A 269 6.53 -19.55 -12.07
C TYR A 269 6.00 -20.31 -13.29
N ASP A 270 5.02 -21.20 -13.11
CA ASP A 270 4.33 -21.87 -14.21
C ASP A 270 3.41 -20.90 -14.97
N GLU A 271 2.88 -19.88 -14.29
CA GLU A 271 2.00 -18.87 -14.89
C GLU A 271 2.79 -17.66 -15.38
N ILE A 272 3.73 -17.18 -14.56
CA ILE A 272 4.59 -16.03 -14.84
C ILE A 272 6.04 -16.50 -14.81
N ASN A 273 6.56 -16.91 -15.96
CA ASN A 273 7.96 -17.31 -16.10
C ASN A 273 8.83 -16.13 -16.55
N PRO A 274 9.77 -15.62 -15.72
CA PRO A 274 10.62 -14.49 -16.10
C PRO A 274 11.37 -14.65 -17.43
N ALA A 275 11.69 -15.88 -17.82
CA ALA A 275 12.39 -16.18 -19.08
C ALA A 275 11.57 -15.85 -20.34
N ASP A 276 10.25 -15.75 -20.24
CA ASP A 276 9.38 -15.37 -21.35
C ASP A 276 9.45 -13.86 -21.64
N TYR A 277 9.78 -13.07 -20.62
CA TYR A 277 9.69 -11.61 -20.64
C TYR A 277 11.06 -10.93 -20.68
N LEU A 278 12.06 -11.44 -19.96
CA LEU A 278 13.38 -10.84 -19.81
C LEU A 278 14.43 -11.53 -20.67
N GLN A 279 15.42 -10.78 -21.15
CA GLN A 279 16.55 -11.36 -21.88
C GLN A 279 17.38 -12.28 -20.98
N GLN A 280 17.93 -13.35 -21.56
CA GLN A 280 18.74 -14.37 -20.88
C GLN A 280 19.89 -13.80 -20.03
N ARG A 281 20.45 -12.65 -20.40
CA ARG A 281 21.55 -12.01 -19.64
C ARG A 281 21.14 -11.57 -18.22
N TRP A 282 19.86 -11.33 -17.98
CA TRP A 282 19.33 -10.85 -16.70
C TRP A 282 18.86 -11.97 -15.77
N LEU A 283 18.51 -13.13 -16.33
CA LEU A 283 17.93 -14.24 -15.56
C LEU A 283 18.87 -14.83 -14.49
N PRO A 284 20.18 -15.03 -14.74
CA PRO A 284 21.06 -15.68 -13.76
C PRO A 284 21.24 -14.91 -12.45
N THR A 285 21.02 -13.59 -12.46
CA THR A 285 21.16 -12.73 -11.28
C THR A 285 19.84 -12.17 -10.79
N LEU A 286 18.71 -12.48 -11.45
CA LEU A 286 17.42 -11.82 -11.21
C LEU A 286 17.04 -11.80 -9.72
N GLU A 287 17.00 -12.97 -9.08
CA GLU A 287 16.67 -13.08 -7.65
C GLU A 287 17.67 -12.29 -6.78
N GLN A 288 18.97 -12.46 -7.05
CA GLN A 288 20.01 -11.72 -6.32
C GLN A 288 19.81 -10.22 -6.44
N ASP A 289 19.49 -9.72 -7.63
CA ASP A 289 19.27 -8.30 -7.91
C ASP A 289 18.06 -7.78 -7.13
N MET A 290 16.97 -8.55 -7.04
CA MET A 290 15.76 -8.16 -6.29
C MET A 290 16.03 -7.96 -4.80
N TYR A 291 16.87 -8.80 -4.22
CA TYR A 291 17.28 -8.67 -2.82
C TYR A 291 18.42 -7.66 -2.61
N ARG A 292 19.18 -7.33 -3.66
CA ARG A 292 20.37 -6.49 -3.62
C ARG A 292 20.16 -5.03 -3.99
N PHE A 293 19.22 -4.68 -4.86
CA PHE A 293 19.09 -3.30 -5.32
C PHE A 293 17.84 -2.62 -4.76
N CYS A 294 18.02 -1.43 -4.17
CA CYS A 294 16.93 -0.51 -3.89
C CYS A 294 16.75 0.48 -5.07
N VAL A 295 15.74 1.35 -5.01
CA VAL A 295 15.33 2.22 -6.13
C VAL A 295 16.45 3.10 -6.68
N GLU A 296 17.33 3.59 -5.81
CA GLU A 296 18.49 4.39 -6.14
C GLU A 296 19.56 3.62 -6.91
N GLU A 297 19.54 2.28 -6.87
CA GLU A 297 20.50 1.41 -7.55
C GLU A 297 19.90 0.80 -8.82
N PHE A 298 18.71 0.19 -8.75
CA PHE A 298 18.20 -0.59 -9.89
C PHE A 298 17.85 0.29 -11.09
N GLN A 299 17.47 1.55 -10.86
CA GLN A 299 17.15 2.50 -11.94
C GLN A 299 18.36 2.86 -12.81
N PHE A 300 19.59 2.62 -12.31
CA PHE A 300 20.83 2.78 -13.07
C PHE A 300 21.43 1.45 -13.53
N TYR A 301 20.96 0.33 -12.96
CA TYR A 301 21.41 -1.02 -13.31
C TYR A 301 20.64 -1.58 -14.51
N TYR A 302 19.31 -1.56 -14.47
CA TYR A 302 18.47 -2.01 -15.57
C TYR A 302 18.27 -0.88 -16.60
N PRO A 303 18.18 -1.21 -17.90
CA PRO A 303 18.01 -0.20 -18.93
C PRO A 303 16.62 0.41 -18.90
N ARG A 304 16.54 1.71 -19.21
CA ARG A 304 15.26 2.43 -19.38
C ARG A 304 14.50 1.99 -20.62
N ASP A 305 15.19 1.73 -21.74
CA ASP A 305 14.55 1.23 -22.96
C ASP A 305 14.34 -0.29 -22.85
N GLY A 306 13.09 -0.71 -22.99
CA GLY A 306 12.69 -2.12 -22.96
C GLY A 306 13.36 -2.99 -24.02
N LYS A 307 13.88 -2.43 -25.13
CA LYS A 307 14.64 -3.19 -26.15
C LYS A 307 15.88 -3.87 -25.57
N ASP A 308 16.49 -3.28 -24.56
CA ASP A 308 17.68 -3.81 -23.90
C ASP A 308 17.31 -4.70 -22.68
N LEU A 309 16.05 -4.70 -22.24
CA LEU A 309 15.62 -5.49 -21.10
C LEU A 309 14.90 -6.77 -21.50
N TYR A 310 13.94 -6.64 -22.40
CA TYR A 310 12.94 -7.65 -22.66
C TYR A 310 13.32 -8.60 -23.80
N THR A 311 12.73 -9.80 -23.80
CA THR A 311 12.69 -10.61 -25.02
C THR A 311 12.06 -9.81 -26.15
N ARG A 312 12.48 -10.07 -27.39
CA ARG A 312 11.96 -9.34 -28.56
C ARG A 312 10.44 -9.49 -28.67
N GLN A 313 9.92 -10.67 -28.39
CA GLN A 313 8.51 -11.01 -28.46
C GLN A 313 7.70 -10.24 -27.42
N PHE A 314 8.18 -10.18 -26.18
CA PHE A 314 7.50 -9.45 -25.11
C PHE A 314 7.53 -7.94 -25.35
N TYR A 315 8.69 -7.39 -25.74
CA TYR A 315 8.81 -5.97 -26.09
C TYR A 315 7.79 -5.56 -27.15
N GLN A 316 7.71 -6.31 -28.25
CA GLN A 316 6.75 -6.03 -29.33
C GLN A 316 5.30 -6.11 -28.84
N ALA A 317 4.95 -7.16 -28.09
CA ALA A 317 3.59 -7.32 -27.55
C ALA A 317 3.21 -6.18 -26.60
N LEU A 318 4.13 -5.73 -25.75
CA LEU A 318 3.92 -4.62 -24.82
C LEU A 318 3.75 -3.28 -25.55
N THR A 319 4.61 -2.97 -26.53
CA THR A 319 4.57 -1.68 -27.24
C THR A 319 3.45 -1.57 -28.27
N GLU A 320 3.01 -2.70 -28.83
CA GLU A 320 1.93 -2.74 -29.83
C GLU A 320 0.55 -3.02 -29.20
N ASN A 321 0.47 -3.06 -27.86
CA ASN A 321 -0.76 -3.36 -27.11
C ASN A 321 -1.39 -4.72 -27.47
N ARG A 322 -0.56 -5.76 -27.56
CA ARG A 322 -0.95 -7.15 -27.90
C ARG A 322 -0.62 -8.16 -26.80
N LEU A 323 -0.46 -7.69 -25.55
CA LEU A 323 -0.20 -8.57 -24.41
C LEU A 323 -1.27 -9.64 -24.24
N ALA A 324 -2.56 -9.29 -24.27
CA ALA A 324 -3.65 -10.25 -24.12
C ALA A 324 -3.62 -11.36 -25.19
N GLU A 325 -3.12 -11.06 -26.39
CA GLU A 325 -2.98 -12.03 -27.48
C GLU A 325 -1.75 -12.94 -27.31
N LYS A 326 -0.60 -12.35 -26.92
CA LYS A 326 0.70 -13.04 -26.95
C LYS A 326 1.17 -13.57 -25.60
N PHE A 327 0.76 -12.93 -24.52
CA PHE A 327 1.12 -13.24 -23.13
C PHE A 327 -0.13 -13.13 -22.24
N PRO A 328 -1.17 -13.96 -22.48
CA PRO A 328 -2.47 -13.82 -21.84
C PRO A 328 -2.43 -13.90 -20.31
N ALA A 329 -1.55 -14.73 -19.74
CA ALA A 329 -1.35 -14.82 -18.29
C ALA A 329 -0.84 -13.50 -17.69
N MET A 330 0.23 -12.94 -18.26
CA MET A 330 0.76 -11.63 -17.85
C MET A 330 -0.27 -10.51 -18.03
N ALA A 331 -0.99 -10.50 -19.15
CA ALA A 331 -2.05 -9.52 -19.39
C ALA A 331 -3.13 -9.59 -18.31
N ALA A 332 -3.61 -10.79 -17.98
CA ALA A 332 -4.61 -11.00 -16.94
C ALA A 332 -4.12 -10.50 -15.58
N ARG A 333 -2.86 -10.78 -15.19
CA ARG A 333 -2.31 -10.31 -13.90
C ARG A 333 -2.08 -8.80 -13.86
N LEU A 334 -1.70 -8.18 -14.97
CA LEU A 334 -1.59 -6.72 -15.05
C LEU A 334 -2.96 -6.06 -14.97
N ASP A 335 -3.99 -6.63 -15.61
CA ASP A 335 -5.37 -6.14 -15.55
C ASP A 335 -5.96 -6.30 -14.13
N GLU A 336 -5.75 -7.47 -13.50
CA GLU A 336 -6.18 -7.73 -12.12
C GLU A 336 -5.55 -6.76 -11.11
N ASN A 337 -4.29 -6.34 -11.36
CA ASN A 337 -3.56 -5.41 -10.52
C ASN A 337 -3.59 -3.96 -11.04
N MET A 338 -4.53 -3.60 -11.90
CA MET A 338 -4.81 -2.19 -12.17
C MET A 338 -5.67 -1.62 -11.02
N ALA A 339 -5.34 -0.42 -10.53
CA ALA A 339 -6.01 0.20 -9.37
C ALA A 339 -6.67 1.55 -9.69
N GLY A 340 -7.84 1.80 -9.10
CA GLY A 340 -8.58 3.07 -9.12
C GLY A 340 -9.76 3.09 -10.08
N LEU A 341 -9.96 2.03 -10.87
CA LEU A 341 -10.96 2.00 -11.94
C LEU A 341 -12.19 1.12 -11.62
N SER A 342 -12.41 0.80 -10.34
CA SER A 342 -13.61 0.08 -9.87
C SER A 342 -14.90 0.89 -9.92
N GLY A 343 -14.83 2.21 -10.09
CA GLY A 343 -16.00 3.10 -9.95
C GLY A 343 -16.38 3.39 -8.49
N HIS A 344 -15.39 3.43 -7.59
CA HIS A 344 -15.57 3.65 -6.16
C HIS A 344 -16.23 4.99 -5.78
N GLY A 345 -16.23 5.99 -6.68
CA GLY A 345 -16.92 7.28 -6.49
C GLY A 345 -16.35 8.16 -5.37
N ILE A 346 -15.11 7.90 -4.93
CA ILE A 346 -14.44 8.68 -3.87
C ILE A 346 -13.71 9.84 -4.55
N PRO A 347 -13.91 11.10 -4.11
CA PRO A 347 -13.22 12.24 -4.67
C PRO A 347 -11.71 12.05 -4.70
N THR A 348 -11.07 12.43 -5.81
CA THR A 348 -9.65 12.19 -6.04
C THR A 348 -8.94 13.48 -6.43
N LEU A 349 -7.87 13.81 -5.72
CA LEU A 349 -6.92 14.84 -6.11
C LEU A 349 -5.69 14.19 -6.76
N VAL A 350 -5.42 14.53 -8.01
CA VAL A 350 -4.25 14.08 -8.76
C VAL A 350 -3.26 15.23 -8.89
N LEU A 351 -2.10 15.12 -8.22
CA LEU A 351 -1.01 16.09 -8.25
C LEU A 351 0.13 15.53 -9.11
N HIS A 352 0.37 16.14 -10.26
CA HIS A 352 1.35 15.66 -11.24
C HIS A 352 2.38 16.72 -11.62
N GLY A 353 3.63 16.31 -11.85
CA GLY A 353 4.69 17.23 -12.27
C GLY A 353 4.72 17.39 -13.78
N GLU A 354 4.77 18.62 -14.29
CA GLU A 354 4.85 18.87 -15.74
C GLU A 354 6.06 18.18 -16.41
N ARG A 355 7.17 18.08 -15.68
CA ARG A 355 8.43 17.46 -16.14
C ARG A 355 8.64 16.08 -15.55
N ASP A 356 7.57 15.41 -15.14
CA ASP A 356 7.64 14.02 -14.74
C ASP A 356 8.07 13.16 -15.93
N ILE A 357 9.27 12.58 -15.80
CA ILE A 357 9.81 11.71 -16.83
C ILE A 357 9.44 10.26 -16.60
N ILE A 358 9.01 9.90 -15.38
CA ILE A 358 8.79 8.52 -14.93
C ILE A 358 7.38 8.11 -15.30
N ILE A 359 6.41 8.92 -14.87
CA ILE A 359 5.02 8.82 -15.27
C ILE A 359 4.75 10.01 -16.16
N THR A 360 4.46 9.76 -17.43
CA THR A 360 4.31 10.85 -18.39
C THR A 360 2.95 11.52 -18.26
N THR A 361 2.90 12.83 -18.49
CA THR A 361 1.65 13.60 -18.48
C THR A 361 0.55 12.98 -19.35
N PRO A 362 0.80 12.48 -20.58
CA PRO A 362 -0.24 11.81 -21.37
C PRO A 362 -0.85 10.58 -20.69
N GLU A 363 -0.05 9.76 -20.02
CA GLU A 363 -0.56 8.58 -19.31
C GLU A 363 -1.33 8.97 -18.05
N GLN A 364 -0.87 9.99 -17.32
CA GLN A 364 -1.62 10.52 -16.18
C GLN A 364 -2.96 11.14 -16.60
N THR A 365 -2.97 11.90 -17.70
CA THR A 365 -4.20 12.46 -18.28
C THR A 365 -5.17 11.36 -18.68
N ARG A 366 -4.70 10.29 -19.34
CA ARG A 366 -5.55 9.14 -19.67
C ARG A 366 -6.17 8.51 -18.42
N PHE A 367 -5.41 8.35 -17.34
CA PHE A 367 -5.94 7.81 -16.10
C PHE A 367 -7.03 8.71 -15.49
N VAL A 368 -6.82 10.04 -15.52
CA VAL A 368 -7.83 11.02 -15.08
C VAL A 368 -9.10 10.93 -15.93
N GLU A 369 -8.98 10.84 -17.26
CA GLU A 369 -10.12 10.64 -18.17
C GLU A 369 -10.91 9.37 -17.80
N GLN A 370 -10.21 8.27 -17.52
CA GLN A 370 -10.84 7.01 -17.11
C GLN A 370 -11.55 7.09 -15.76
N LEU A 371 -11.06 7.91 -14.82
CA LEU A 371 -11.75 8.19 -13.56
C LEU A 371 -13.03 9.01 -13.81
N CYS A 372 -12.96 10.02 -14.66
CA CYS A 372 -14.10 10.85 -15.05
C CYS A 372 -15.20 10.03 -15.75
N GLU A 373 -14.82 9.11 -16.66
CA GLU A 373 -15.74 8.16 -17.30
C GLU A 373 -16.51 7.27 -16.31
N ARG A 374 -16.00 7.15 -15.08
CA ARG A 374 -16.60 6.38 -13.98
C ARG A 374 -17.32 7.24 -12.95
N ASN A 375 -17.60 8.50 -13.28
CA ASN A 375 -18.27 9.49 -12.42
C ASN A 375 -17.52 9.73 -11.09
N THR A 376 -16.20 9.63 -11.11
CA THR A 376 -15.39 10.05 -9.96
C THR A 376 -15.19 11.57 -10.04
N ILE A 377 -15.40 12.28 -8.94
CA ILE A 377 -15.03 13.70 -8.83
C ILE A 377 -13.50 13.77 -8.81
N VAL A 378 -12.89 14.44 -9.80
CA VAL A 378 -11.43 14.51 -9.91
C VAL A 378 -10.98 15.95 -10.03
N GLU A 379 -10.03 16.35 -9.18
CA GLU A 379 -9.22 17.54 -9.43
C GLU A 379 -7.84 17.11 -9.96
N TYR A 380 -7.43 17.64 -11.10
CA TYR A 380 -6.17 17.30 -11.75
C TYR A 380 -5.24 18.51 -11.87
N VAL A 381 -4.25 18.54 -10.99
CA VAL A 381 -3.32 19.66 -10.88
C VAL A 381 -1.96 19.27 -11.47
N ILE A 382 -1.61 19.91 -12.59
CA ILE A 382 -0.27 19.83 -13.18
C ILE A 382 0.58 20.99 -12.64
N MET A 383 1.64 20.66 -11.91
CA MET A 383 2.56 21.61 -11.31
C MET A 383 3.65 22.01 -12.32
N PRO A 384 3.69 23.28 -12.77
CA PRO A 384 4.65 23.72 -13.79
C PRO A 384 6.10 23.54 -13.32
N GLY A 385 6.97 23.05 -14.20
CA GLY A 385 8.40 22.84 -13.93
C GLY A 385 8.75 21.71 -12.94
N ALA A 386 7.80 21.21 -12.15
CA ALA A 386 8.02 20.13 -11.19
C ALA A 386 8.32 18.80 -11.89
N ARG A 387 9.29 18.04 -11.36
CA ARG A 387 9.62 16.67 -11.78
C ARG A 387 8.91 15.65 -10.89
N HIS A 388 9.06 14.36 -11.21
CA HIS A 388 8.51 13.24 -10.43
C HIS A 388 8.75 13.36 -8.92
N ARG A 389 9.99 13.69 -8.51
CA ARG A 389 10.38 13.80 -7.09
C ARG A 389 9.83 15.03 -6.38
N ASP A 390 9.45 16.05 -7.15
CA ASP A 390 9.05 17.36 -6.64
C ASP A 390 7.53 17.41 -6.36
N THR A 391 6.75 16.42 -6.79
CA THR A 391 5.28 16.45 -6.73
C THR A 391 4.72 16.55 -5.31
N ARG A 392 5.35 15.90 -4.33
CA ARG A 392 4.94 16.00 -2.92
C ARG A 392 5.18 17.39 -2.33
N PRO A 393 6.41 17.93 -2.32
CA PRO A 393 6.61 19.27 -1.76
C PRO A 393 5.87 20.35 -2.55
N ALA A 394 5.81 20.26 -3.88
CA ALA A 394 5.07 21.22 -4.71
C ALA A 394 3.54 21.13 -4.53
N GLY A 395 3.00 19.93 -4.35
CA GLY A 395 1.56 19.68 -4.22
C GLY A 395 1.04 19.72 -2.80
N PHE A 396 1.90 19.80 -1.79
CA PHE A 396 1.53 19.68 -0.38
C PHE A 396 0.48 20.69 0.04
N GLN A 397 0.72 21.98 -0.23
CA GLN A 397 -0.19 23.05 0.18
C GLN A 397 -1.60 22.82 -0.41
N ARG A 398 -1.67 22.52 -1.70
CA ARG A 398 -2.94 22.20 -2.37
C ARG A 398 -3.61 20.97 -1.76
N SER A 399 -2.85 19.92 -1.45
CA SER A 399 -3.39 18.71 -0.83
C SER A 399 -4.01 18.98 0.55
N VAL A 400 -3.39 19.86 1.35
CA VAL A 400 -3.92 20.25 2.66
C VAL A 400 -5.20 21.06 2.50
N GLU A 401 -5.21 22.06 1.62
CA GLU A 401 -6.41 22.85 1.33
C GLU A 401 -7.57 21.99 0.82
N TRP A 402 -7.29 21.01 -0.03
CA TRP A 402 -8.28 20.07 -0.55
C TRP A 402 -8.85 19.17 0.54
N MET A 403 -8.01 18.61 1.41
CA MET A 403 -8.46 17.84 2.57
C MET A 403 -9.29 18.69 3.54
N GLU A 404 -8.93 19.97 3.71
CA GLU A 404 -9.67 20.89 4.57
C GLU A 404 -11.07 21.21 4.02
N LEU A 405 -11.23 21.36 2.69
CA LEU A 405 -12.55 21.51 2.06
C LEU A 405 -13.47 20.32 2.42
N ILE A 406 -12.99 19.10 2.18
CA ILE A 406 -13.74 17.88 2.46
C ILE A 406 -14.03 17.72 3.96
N THR A 407 -13.06 18.05 4.82
CA THR A 407 -13.22 18.01 6.28
C THR A 407 -14.32 18.98 6.76
N ARG A 408 -14.54 20.10 6.05
CA ARG A 408 -15.64 21.05 6.34
C ARG A 408 -16.98 20.65 5.71
N GLY A 409 -17.03 19.53 4.98
CA GLY A 409 -18.22 19.07 4.26
C GLY A 409 -18.50 19.86 2.98
N GLU A 410 -17.50 20.56 2.44
CA GLU A 410 -17.58 21.23 1.15
C GLU A 410 -17.28 20.25 0.01
N GLU A 411 -17.93 20.44 -1.14
CA GLU A 411 -17.63 19.68 -2.35
C GLU A 411 -16.24 20.08 -2.88
N PRO A 412 -15.34 19.12 -3.16
CA PRO A 412 -14.06 19.41 -3.78
C PRO A 412 -14.25 19.83 -5.25
N PRO A 413 -13.27 20.52 -5.86
CA PRO A 413 -13.30 20.81 -7.28
C PRO A 413 -13.44 19.55 -8.14
N ASP A 414 -14.09 19.73 -9.30
CA ASP A 414 -14.28 18.68 -10.30
C ASP A 414 -13.87 19.22 -11.67
N ASP A 415 -12.75 18.73 -12.18
CA ASP A 415 -12.20 19.04 -13.50
C ASP A 415 -12.70 18.06 -14.56
N CYS A 416 -13.55 17.09 -14.19
CA CYS A 416 -14.16 16.19 -15.16
C CYS A 416 -15.08 16.95 -16.13
N PRO A 417 -15.11 16.55 -17.42
CA PRO A 417 -16.03 17.17 -18.38
C PRO A 417 -17.47 16.98 -17.92
N LEU A 418 -18.29 18.03 -18.03
CA LEU A 418 -19.73 17.89 -17.81
C LEU A 418 -20.31 16.89 -18.85
N PRO A 419 -21.19 15.97 -18.41
CA PRO A 419 -21.76 14.92 -19.27
C PRO A 419 -22.61 15.43 -20.43
#